data_AF-A0A527ZXL7-F1
#
_entry.id   AF-A0A527ZXL7-F1
#
_cell.length_a   1.000
_cell.length_b   1.000
_cell.length_c   1.000
_cell.angle_alpha   90.00
_cell.angle_beta   90.00
_cell.angle_gamma   90.00
#
_symmetry.space_group_name_H-M   'P 1'
#
loop_
_entity.id
_entity.type
_entity.pdbx_description
1 polymer ?
#
loop_
_entity_poly.entity_id
_entity_poly.type
_entity_poly.pdbx_seq_one_letter_code
_entity_poly.pdbx_strand_id
1 'polypeptide(L)'
;GSMRVVPIHPELIKLGFIEYRKGIEKTGETRRLFPLAERNERGQMIADFSREFPRYLERIGLKVGRGLSLYSFRHGATDALRRAGYLDDQFGFILGHASGSTTGRYGVMPQGMLQQRVDLVNSIAYPGLDLKHLAP
;
A
#
# COMPACT_ATOMS: atom_id res chain seq x y z
N GLY A 1 4.80 -11.70 11.96
CA GLY A 1 4.26 -10.61 11.12
C GLY A 1 2.74 -10.68 11.12
N SER A 2 2.05 -9.55 11.02
CA SER A 2 0.57 -9.55 10.99
C SER A 2 0.07 -9.82 9.57
N MET A 3 -0.65 -10.93 9.37
CA MET A 3 -1.36 -11.23 8.13
C MET A 3 -2.66 -10.41 8.07
N ARG A 4 -2.95 -9.82 6.92
CA ARG A 4 -4.14 -8.98 6.73
C ARG A 4 -4.62 -9.03 5.30
N VAL A 5 -5.92 -8.88 5.12
CA VAL A 5 -6.57 -8.78 3.81
C VAL A 5 -6.73 -7.31 3.45
N VAL A 6 -6.15 -6.88 2.34
CA VAL A 6 -6.29 -5.51 1.81
C VAL A 6 -6.83 -5.62 0.39
N PRO A 7 -8.07 -5.17 0.13
CA PRO A 7 -8.61 -5.11 -1.22
C PRO A 7 -7.76 -4.24 -2.15
N ILE A 8 -7.78 -4.56 -3.44
CA ILE A 8 -7.10 -3.76 -4.46
C ILE A 8 -8.05 -2.65 -4.90
N HIS A 9 -7.55 -1.41 -4.93
CA HIS A 9 -8.32 -0.26 -5.38
C HIS A 9 -8.72 -0.40 -6.86
N PRO A 10 -9.95 -0.05 -7.27
CA PRO A 10 -10.39 -0.13 -8.67
C PRO A 10 -9.47 0.61 -9.64
N GLU A 11 -8.90 1.73 -9.22
CA GLU A 11 -7.94 2.49 -10.03
C GLU A 11 -6.66 1.69 -10.33
N LEU A 12 -6.16 0.89 -9.38
CA LEU A 12 -5.01 0.02 -9.64
C LEU A 12 -5.35 -1.09 -10.63
N ILE A 13 -6.58 -1.60 -10.58
CA ILE A 13 -7.08 -2.59 -11.56
C ILE A 13 -7.10 -1.95 -12.95
N LYS A 14 -7.64 -0.72 -13.09
CA LYS A 14 -7.65 0.02 -14.36
C LYS A 14 -6.23 0.28 -14.90
N LEU A 15 -5.27 0.54 -14.02
CA LEU A 15 -3.86 0.71 -14.38
C LEU A 15 -3.16 -0.59 -14.81
N GLY A 16 -3.86 -1.72 -14.86
CA GLY A 16 -3.32 -2.98 -15.35
C GLY A 16 -2.63 -3.83 -14.28
N PHE A 17 -2.93 -3.63 -12.99
CA PHE A 17 -2.27 -4.39 -11.92
C PHE A 17 -2.50 -5.92 -12.04
N ILE A 18 -3.69 -6.32 -12.47
CA ILE A 18 -4.05 -7.73 -12.67
C ILE A 18 -3.31 -8.29 -13.90
N GLU A 19 -3.23 -7.51 -14.97
CA GLU A 19 -2.55 -7.81 -16.23
C GLU A 19 -1.06 -7.97 -16.00
N TYR A 20 -0.46 -7.07 -15.19
CA TYR A 20 0.92 -7.17 -14.74
C TYR A 20 1.16 -8.51 -14.03
N ARG A 21 0.32 -8.90 -13.05
CA ARG A 21 0.46 -10.17 -12.35
C ARG A 21 0.38 -11.37 -13.31
N LYS A 22 -0.59 -11.37 -14.23
CA LYS A 22 -0.73 -12.39 -15.28
C LYS A 22 0.50 -12.45 -16.18
N GLY A 23 1.12 -11.31 -16.47
CA GLY A 23 2.38 -11.22 -17.22
C GLY A 23 3.53 -11.91 -16.50
N ILE A 24 3.70 -11.65 -15.20
CA ILE A 24 4.71 -12.31 -14.35
C ILE A 24 4.47 -13.83 -14.25
N GLU A 25 3.21 -14.26 -14.16
CA GLU A 25 2.86 -15.69 -14.17
C GLU A 25 3.36 -16.42 -15.42
N LYS A 26 3.30 -15.78 -16.58
CA LYS A 26 3.78 -16.34 -17.85
C LYS A 26 5.29 -16.51 -17.91
N THR A 27 6.06 -15.82 -17.07
CA THR A 27 7.51 -16.03 -16.97
C THR A 27 7.88 -17.21 -16.07
N GLY A 28 6.90 -17.93 -15.53
CA GLY A 28 7.09 -19.02 -14.58
C GLY A 28 7.19 -18.58 -13.12
N GLU A 29 7.16 -17.27 -12.83
CA GLU A 29 7.21 -16.75 -11.47
C GLU A 29 5.80 -16.78 -10.84
N THR A 30 5.62 -17.68 -9.88
CA THR A 30 4.33 -17.97 -9.25
C THR A 30 4.21 -17.47 -7.81
N ARG A 31 5.31 -17.07 -7.16
CA ARG A 31 5.34 -16.70 -5.75
C ARG A 31 5.44 -15.20 -5.52
N ARG A 32 6.16 -14.47 -6.38
CA ARG A 32 6.44 -13.03 -6.18
C ARG A 32 5.65 -12.17 -7.17
N LEU A 33 4.98 -11.14 -6.66
CA LEU A 33 4.36 -10.11 -7.49
C LEU A 33 5.41 -9.21 -8.15
N PHE A 34 6.50 -8.90 -7.44
CA PHE A 34 7.62 -8.10 -7.95
C PHE A 34 8.89 -8.96 -7.92
N PRO A 35 9.26 -9.64 -9.01
CA PRO A 35 10.36 -10.61 -8.99
C PRO A 35 11.72 -9.98 -8.69
N LEU A 36 11.91 -8.73 -9.17
CA LEU A 36 13.11 -7.91 -8.95
C LEU A 36 13.24 -7.38 -7.51
N ALA A 37 12.23 -7.59 -6.67
CA ALA A 37 12.31 -7.28 -5.25
C ALA A 37 13.10 -8.39 -4.54
N GLU A 38 14.42 -8.30 -4.61
CA GLU A 38 15.31 -9.29 -4.00
C GLU A 38 15.56 -9.00 -2.51
N ARG A 39 15.95 -10.07 -1.80
CA ARG A 39 16.30 -10.03 -0.39
C ARG A 39 17.80 -9.89 -0.27
N ASN A 40 18.29 -8.89 0.47
CA ASN A 40 19.71 -8.75 0.73
C ASN A 40 20.20 -9.78 1.78
N GLU A 41 21.51 -9.84 1.99
CA GLU A 41 22.17 -10.73 2.95
C GLU A 41 21.66 -10.57 4.40
N ARG A 42 21.14 -9.39 4.74
CA ARG A 42 20.55 -9.08 6.05
C ARG A 42 19.08 -9.48 6.16
N GLY A 43 18.52 -10.11 5.13
CA GLY A 43 17.13 -10.53 5.11
C GLY A 43 16.13 -9.40 4.85
N GLN A 44 16.58 -8.23 4.38
CA GLN A 44 15.71 -7.11 4.04
C GLN A 44 15.26 -7.25 2.59
N MET A 45 13.95 -7.20 2.35
CA MET A 45 13.40 -7.10 0.99
C MET A 45 13.61 -5.67 0.47
N ILE A 46 13.80 -5.52 -0.84
CA ILE A 46 13.83 -4.21 -1.55
C ILE A 46 14.83 -3.19 -0.96
N ALA A 47 15.93 -3.67 -0.37
CA ALA A 47 16.89 -2.81 0.33
C ALA A 47 17.52 -1.76 -0.60
N ASP A 48 17.89 -2.17 -1.82
CA ASP A 48 18.52 -1.26 -2.78
C ASP A 48 17.53 -0.25 -3.33
N PHE A 49 16.31 -0.69 -3.67
CA PHE A 49 15.24 0.22 -4.05
C PHE A 49 14.95 1.25 -2.94
N SER A 50 14.88 0.81 -1.68
CA SER A 50 14.62 1.71 -0.55
C SER A 50 15.72 2.75 -0.36
N ARG A 51 16.97 2.40 -0.70
CA ARG A 51 18.14 3.30 -0.63
C ARG A 51 18.18 4.28 -1.80
N GLU A 52 17.80 3.84 -2.98
CA GLU A 52 17.77 4.67 -4.19
C GLU A 52 16.55 5.59 -4.26
N PHE A 53 15.43 5.21 -3.66
CA PHE A 53 14.19 5.97 -3.77
C PHE A 53 14.30 7.44 -3.33
N PRO A 54 14.93 7.80 -2.19
CA PRO A 54 15.13 9.20 -1.82
C PRO A 54 15.98 9.98 -2.83
N ARG A 55 17.01 9.35 -3.43
CA ARG A 55 17.86 9.96 -4.47
C ARG A 55 17.07 10.19 -5.75
N TYR A 56 16.20 9.25 -6.10
CA TYR A 56 15.28 9.39 -7.22
C TYR A 56 14.37 10.61 -7.02
N LEU A 57 13.78 10.78 -5.83
CA LEU A 57 12.94 11.93 -5.50
C LEU A 57 13.67 13.27 -5.59
N GLU A 58 14.94 13.32 -5.18
CA GLU A 58 15.80 14.50 -5.35
C GLU A 58 16.04 14.79 -6.84
N ARG A 59 16.35 13.76 -7.64
CA ARG A 59 16.60 13.90 -9.08
C ARG A 59 15.39 14.43 -9.85
N ILE A 60 14.17 14.07 -9.46
CA ILE A 60 12.94 14.57 -10.08
C ILE A 60 12.40 15.85 -9.42
N GLY A 61 13.15 16.46 -8.51
CA GLY A 61 12.80 17.74 -7.88
C GLY A 61 11.67 17.67 -6.86
N LEU A 62 11.24 16.48 -6.42
CA LEU A 62 10.18 16.33 -5.41
C LEU A 62 10.70 16.49 -3.97
N LYS A 63 12.01 16.45 -3.76
CA LYS A 63 12.63 16.44 -2.44
C LYS A 63 13.86 17.33 -2.41
N VAL A 64 13.90 18.23 -1.43
CA VAL A 64 15.11 18.97 -1.03
C VAL A 64 15.36 18.67 0.45
N GLY A 65 16.32 17.80 0.75
CA GLY A 65 16.61 17.38 2.11
C GLY A 65 15.61 16.37 2.70
N ARG A 66 15.20 16.54 3.96
CA ARG A 66 14.36 15.57 4.67
C ARG A 66 12.87 15.79 4.35
N GLY A 67 12.07 14.72 4.34
CA GLY A 67 10.60 14.83 4.23
C GLY A 67 9.94 13.68 3.48
N LEU A 68 10.31 13.47 2.22
CA LEU A 68 9.74 12.38 1.42
C LEU A 68 10.56 11.09 1.49
N SER A 69 9.85 9.97 1.58
CA SER A 69 10.35 8.59 1.60
C SER A 69 9.29 7.61 1.10
N LEU A 70 9.60 6.32 1.00
CA LEU A 70 8.59 5.29 0.72
C LEU A 70 7.46 5.27 1.76
N TYR A 71 7.78 5.62 3.01
CA TYR A 71 6.78 5.66 4.08
C TYR A 71 5.77 6.80 3.89
N SER A 72 6.12 7.83 3.10
CA SER A 72 5.20 8.93 2.75
C SER A 72 3.96 8.45 2.00
N PHE A 73 4.03 7.34 1.24
CA PHE A 73 2.83 6.74 0.62
C PHE A 73 1.84 6.23 1.67
N ARG A 74 2.32 5.62 2.74
CA ARG A 74 1.48 5.13 3.84
C ARG A 74 0.84 6.29 4.61
N HIS A 75 1.59 7.38 4.84
CA HIS A 75 1.02 8.60 5.39
C HIS A 75 -0.05 9.18 4.46
N GLY A 76 0.22 9.25 3.15
CA GLY A 76 -0.76 9.71 2.16
C GLY A 76 -2.05 8.88 2.15
N ALA A 77 -1.96 7.56 2.26
CA ALA A 77 -3.13 6.69 2.39
C ALA A 77 -3.89 6.95 3.71
N THR A 78 -3.17 7.20 4.81
CA THR A 78 -3.76 7.53 6.12
C THR A 78 -4.53 8.85 6.05
N ASP A 79 -3.93 9.87 5.46
CA ASP A 79 -4.55 11.19 5.31
C ASP A 79 -5.73 11.18 4.32
N ALA A 80 -5.67 10.33 3.28
CA ALA A 80 -6.81 10.13 2.38
C ALA A 80 -8.01 9.50 3.11
N LEU A 81 -7.78 8.49 3.96
CA LEU A 81 -8.84 7.89 4.77
C LEU A 81 -9.45 8.87 5.78
N ARG A 82 -8.61 9.69 6.42
CA ARG A 82 -9.08 10.77 7.30
C ARG A 82 -9.90 11.82 6.54
N ARG A 83 -9.46 12.20 5.33
CA ARG A 83 -10.20 13.11 4.45
C ARG A 83 -11.55 12.55 4.02
N ALA A 84 -11.66 11.22 3.88
CA ALA A 84 -12.91 10.52 3.63
C ALA A 84 -13.82 10.41 4.87
N GLY A 85 -13.40 10.93 6.02
CA GLY A 85 -14.20 11.01 7.24
C GLY A 85 -14.02 9.85 8.22
N TYR A 86 -13.05 8.97 8.00
CA TYR A 86 -12.78 7.85 8.90
C TYR A 86 -11.82 8.23 10.04
N LEU A 87 -12.09 7.68 11.20
CA LEU A 87 -11.21 7.73 12.38
C LEU A 87 -10.14 6.64 12.30
N ASP A 88 -9.00 6.88 12.94
CA ASP A 88 -7.82 5.99 12.89
C ASP A 88 -8.12 4.54 13.32
N ASP A 89 -9.04 4.35 14.27
CA ASP A 89 -9.49 3.05 14.75
C ASP A 89 -10.36 2.30 13.72
N GLN A 90 -11.05 3.02 12.83
CA GLN A 90 -11.88 2.45 11.78
C GLN A 90 -11.09 1.87 10.60
N PHE A 91 -9.82 2.26 10.42
CA PHE A 91 -8.97 1.75 9.33
C PHE A 91 -7.62 1.18 9.78
N GLY A 92 -7.30 1.26 11.08
CA GLY A 92 -6.03 0.78 11.63
C GLY A 92 -5.71 -0.68 11.26
N PHE A 93 -6.71 -1.54 11.16
CA PHE A 93 -6.55 -2.95 10.76
C PHE A 93 -6.13 -3.15 9.29
N ILE A 94 -6.39 -2.20 8.38
CA ILE A 94 -5.88 -2.22 7.00
C ILE A 94 -4.40 -1.84 7.00
N LEU A 95 -4.04 -0.86 7.84
CA LEU A 95 -2.66 -0.43 8.00
C LEU A 95 -1.82 -1.43 8.81
N GLY A 96 -2.44 -2.35 9.55
CA GLY A 96 -1.75 -3.32 10.38
C GLY A 96 -1.34 -2.77 11.74
N HIS A 97 -2.05 -1.75 12.23
CA HIS A 97 -1.97 -1.33 13.63
C HIS A 97 -2.75 -2.34 14.47
N ALA A 98 -2.14 -2.86 15.53
CA ALA A 98 -2.86 -3.61 16.55
C ALA A 98 -3.57 -2.61 17.46
N SER A 99 -4.87 -2.78 17.69
CA SER A 99 -5.56 -2.03 18.74
C SER A 99 -4.97 -2.45 20.09
N GLY A 100 -4.28 -1.55 20.77
CA GLY A 100 -3.73 -1.78 22.11
C GLY A 100 -4.78 -1.92 23.21
N SER A 101 -6.07 -1.93 22.87
CA SER A 101 -7.17 -2.06 23.81
C SER A 101 -7.40 -3.51 24.21
N THR A 102 -7.81 -3.71 25.46
CA THR A 102 -8.22 -5.00 26.01
C THR A 102 -9.25 -5.69 25.12
N THR A 103 -10.23 -4.96 24.58
CA THR A 103 -11.28 -5.44 23.65
C THR A 103 -10.76 -5.87 22.28
N GLY A 104 -9.63 -5.36 21.81
CA GLY A 104 -9.01 -5.80 20.54
C GLY A 104 -8.50 -7.23 20.57
N ARG A 105 -8.33 -7.80 21.77
CA ARG A 105 -7.95 -9.19 22.02
C ARG A 105 -9.15 -10.11 22.26
N TYR A 106 -10.36 -9.55 22.39
CA TYR A 106 -11.60 -10.30 22.56
C TYR A 106 -12.35 -10.39 21.23
N GLY A 107 -12.59 -11.61 20.77
CA GLY A 107 -13.35 -11.90 19.56
C GLY A 107 -12.72 -12.98 18.69
N VAL A 108 -13.54 -13.82 18.06
CA VAL A 108 -13.10 -14.85 17.11
C VAL A 108 -12.97 -14.28 15.69
N MET A 109 -13.70 -13.19 15.40
CA MET A 109 -13.70 -12.56 14.08
C MET A 109 -12.65 -11.46 13.96
N PRO A 110 -11.92 -11.37 12.82
CA PRO A 110 -11.03 -10.26 12.57
C PRO A 110 -11.82 -8.95 12.45
N GLN A 111 -11.26 -7.85 12.98
CA GLN A 111 -11.81 -6.51 12.76
C GLN A 111 -11.87 -6.19 11.26
N GLY A 112 -12.92 -5.48 10.85
CA GLY A 112 -13.14 -5.13 9.45
C GLY A 112 -13.60 -6.30 8.61
N MET A 113 -14.90 -6.43 8.42
CA MET A 113 -15.47 -7.37 7.43
C MET A 113 -14.97 -7.02 6.03
N LEU A 114 -15.01 -7.98 5.10
CA LEU A 114 -14.53 -7.77 3.73
C LEU A 114 -15.17 -6.54 3.06
N GLN A 115 -16.49 -6.36 3.23
CA GLN A 115 -17.20 -5.21 2.67
C GLN A 115 -16.65 -3.89 3.22
N GLN A 116 -16.47 -3.78 4.54
CA GLN A 116 -15.88 -2.58 5.16
C GLN A 116 -14.46 -2.32 4.64
N ARG A 117 -13.65 -3.36 4.38
CA ARG A 117 -12.33 -3.21 3.79
C ARG A 117 -12.41 -2.66 2.37
N VAL A 118 -13.37 -3.13 1.58
CA VAL A 118 -13.60 -2.65 0.21
C VAL A 118 -14.02 -1.18 0.24
N ASP A 119 -14.96 -0.81 1.12
CA ASP A 119 -15.45 0.56 1.25
C ASP A 119 -14.32 1.52 1.67
N LEU A 120 -13.50 1.13 2.65
CA LEU A 120 -12.34 1.89 3.09
C LEU A 120 -11.34 2.08 1.96
N VAL A 121 -10.97 1.01 1.24
CA VAL A 121 -10.04 1.13 0.11
C VAL A 121 -10.64 2.05 -0.95
N ASN A 122 -11.89 1.85 -1.37
CA ASN A 122 -12.56 2.66 -2.40
C ASN A 122 -12.73 4.13 -2.01
N SER A 123 -12.70 4.45 -0.72
CA SER A 123 -12.76 5.84 -0.23
C SER A 123 -11.44 6.61 -0.40
N ILE A 124 -10.33 5.91 -0.68
CA ILE A 124 -9.02 6.54 -0.87
C ILE A 124 -9.04 7.33 -2.18
N ALA A 125 -9.02 8.65 -2.05
CA ALA A 125 -8.94 9.57 -3.18
C ALA A 125 -7.90 10.66 -2.95
N TYR A 126 -7.26 11.10 -4.03
CA TYR A 126 -6.27 12.17 -4.03
C TYR A 126 -6.76 13.28 -4.97
N PRO A 127 -7.37 14.36 -4.45
CA PRO A 127 -7.84 15.46 -5.27
C PRO A 127 -6.72 16.03 -6.15
N GLY A 128 -7.00 16.17 -7.45
CA GLY A 128 -6.03 16.66 -8.45
C GLY A 128 -5.08 15.60 -9.01
N LEU A 129 -5.16 14.34 -8.56
CA LEU A 129 -4.40 13.25 -9.17
C LEU A 129 -5.03 12.82 -10.50
N ASP A 130 -4.32 13.02 -11.61
CA ASP A 130 -4.71 12.54 -12.93
C ASP A 130 -3.79 11.39 -13.37
N LEU A 131 -4.38 10.19 -13.54
CA LEU A 131 -3.70 8.96 -13.91
C LEU A 131 -4.01 8.52 -15.35
N LYS A 132 -4.78 9.30 -16.12
CA LYS A 132 -5.24 8.90 -17.47
C LYS A 132 -4.09 8.53 -18.41
N HIS A 133 -2.95 9.19 -18.27
CA HIS A 133 -1.75 8.93 -19.07
C HIS A 133 -1.03 7.60 -18.75
N LEU A 134 -1.44 6.91 -17.67
CA LEU A 134 -0.89 5.63 -17.24
C LEU A 134 -1.82 4.45 -17.53
N ALA A 135 -3.07 4.70 -17.91
CA ALA A 135 -3.98 3.65 -18.32
C ALA A 135 -3.47 3.04 -19.64
N PRO A 136 -3.41 1.70 -19.76
CA PRO A 136 -2.99 1.01 -20.97
C PRO A 136 -3.98 1.16 -22.14
#